data_AF-A0A183ERI6-F1
#
_entry.id   AF-A0A183ERI6-F1
#
_cell.length_a   1.000
_cell.length_b   1.000
_cell.length_c   1.000
_cell.angle_alpha   90.00
_cell.angle_beta   90.00
_cell.angle_gamma   90.00
#
_symmetry.space_group_name_H-M   'P 1'
#
loop_
_entity.id
_entity.type
_entity.pdbx_description
1 polymer ?
#
loop_
_entity_poly.entity_id
_entity_poly.type
_entity_poly.pdbx_seq_one_letter_code
_entity_poly.pdbx_strand_id
1 'polypeptide(L)' 'MNYFLGDSPTELDALAFGHLYTILTTELPNMELTNCLRRYANLTEFCQRIDKQYFAPKSDEK' A
#
# COMPACT_ATOMS: atom_id res chain seq x y z
N MET A 1 -5.52 -9.68 11.28
CA MET A 1 -6.07 -8.70 10.34
C MET A 1 -4.92 -8.01 9.62
N ASN A 2 -4.44 -8.63 8.53
CA ASN A 2 -3.39 -8.08 7.68
C ASN A 2 -3.95 -7.32 6.46
N TYR A 3 -5.24 -7.53 6.18
CA TYR A 3 -6.03 -6.99 5.07
C TYR A 3 -7.32 -6.36 5.61
N PHE A 4 -8.08 -5.68 4.76
CA PHE A 4 -9.33 -5.03 5.14
C PHE A 4 -10.40 -6.02 5.63
N LEU A 5 -10.47 -7.21 5.03
CA LEU A 5 -11.51 -8.21 5.30
C LEU A 5 -10.96 -9.54 5.84
N GLY A 6 -9.89 -9.51 6.62
CA GLY A 6 -9.35 -10.70 7.29
C GLY A 6 -7.85 -10.89 7.11
N ASP A 7 -7.48 -12.15 6.92
CA ASP A 7 -6.09 -12.59 6.80
C ASP A 7 -5.73 -13.05 5.37
N SER A 8 -6.65 -12.87 4.41
CA SER A 8 -6.39 -13.09 2.98
C SER A 8 -6.70 -11.82 2.17
N PRO A 9 -5.93 -11.53 1.11
CA PRO A 9 -6.20 -10.39 0.23
C PRO A 9 -7.52 -10.57 -0.51
N THR A 10 -8.24 -9.47 -0.68
CA THR A 10 -9.47 -9.39 -1.47
C THR A 10 -9.34 -8.35 -2.58
N GLU A 11 -10.32 -8.28 -3.48
CA GLU A 11 -10.38 -7.25 -4.51
C GLU A 11 -10.36 -5.84 -3.92
N LEU A 12 -10.99 -5.66 -2.75
CA LEU A 12 -10.95 -4.40 -2.01
C LEU A 12 -9.53 -3.99 -1.65
N ASP A 13 -8.70 -4.94 -1.20
CA ASP A 13 -7.30 -4.67 -0.85
C ASP A 13 -6.49 -4.25 -2.08
N ALA A 14 -6.73 -4.88 -3.23
CA ALA A 14 -6.05 -4.54 -4.48
C ALA A 14 -6.40 -3.12 -4.95
N LEU A 15 -7.70 -2.77 -4.94
CA LEU A 15 -8.17 -1.42 -5.29
C LEU A 15 -7.64 -0.37 -4.31
N ALA A 16 -7.76 -0.65 -3.00
CA ALA A 16 -7.25 0.25 -1.97
C ALA A 16 -5.74 0.45 -2.11
N PHE A 17 -4.96 -0.62 -2.28
CA PHE A 17 -3.52 -0.54 -2.49
C PHE A 17 -3.18 0.31 -3.71
N GLY A 18 -3.78 0.05 -4.86
CA GLY A 18 -3.51 0.80 -6.09
C GLY A 18 -3.68 2.31 -5.88
N HIS A 19 -4.82 2.74 -5.35
CA HIS A 19 -5.08 4.16 -5.12
C HIS A 19 -4.15 4.77 -4.06
N LEU A 20 -4.02 4.12 -2.89
CA LEU A 20 -3.24 4.65 -1.78
C LEU A 20 -1.74 4.69 -2.12
N TYR A 21 -1.22 3.64 -2.75
CA TYR A 21 0.19 3.56 -3.11
C TYR A 21 0.55 4.59 -4.18
N THR A 22 -0.32 4.83 -5.18
CA THR A 22 -0.11 5.91 -6.15
C THR A 22 -0.04 7.28 -5.47
N ILE A 23 -0.93 7.57 -4.52
CA ILE A 23 -0.91 8.82 -3.75
C ILE A 23 0.37 8.96 -2.90
N LEU A 24 0.89 7.85 -2.37
CA LEU A 24 2.08 7.85 -1.52
C LEU A 24 3.39 8.00 -2.29
N THR A 25 3.44 7.49 -3.52
CA THR A 25 4.68 7.37 -4.32
C THR A 25 4.81 8.40 -5.43
N THR A 26 3.71 9.02 -5.86
CA THR A 26 3.74 10.05 -6.90
C THR A 26 4.01 11.42 -6.26
N GLU A 27 5.02 12.13 -6.78
CA GLU A 27 5.20 13.54 -6.45
C GLU A 27 4.15 14.38 -7.17
N LEU A 28 3.32 15.09 -6.40
CA LEU A 28 2.30 15.98 -6.90
C LEU A 28 2.67 17.43 -6.56
N PRO A 29 2.23 18.42 -7.37
CA PRO A 29 2.43 19.84 -7.05
C PRO A 29 1.83 20.24 -5.69
N ASN A 30 0.79 19.53 -5.25
CA ASN A 30 0.23 19.64 -3.91
C ASN A 30 0.32 18.28 -3.20
N MET A 31 1.01 18.26 -2.06
CA MET A 31 1.23 17.08 -1.23
C MET A 31 0.26 16.94 -0.06
N GLU A 32 -0.76 17.80 0.07
CA GLU A 32 -1.75 17.73 1.16
C GLU A 32 -2.43 16.37 1.26
N LEU A 33 -2.73 15.74 0.11
CA LEU A 33 -3.37 14.42 0.10
C LEU A 33 -2.43 13.34 0.67
N THR A 34 -1.17 13.34 0.25
CA THR A 34 -0.13 12.45 0.79
C THR A 34 0.10 12.72 2.28
N ASN A 35 0.13 13.98 2.69
CA ASN A 35 0.30 14.38 4.09
C ASN A 35 -0.88 13.96 4.96
N CYS A 36 -2.12 14.09 4.46
CA CYS A 36 -3.31 13.57 5.11
C CYS A 36 -3.22 12.06 5.29
N LEU A 37 -2.82 11.33 4.24
CA LEU A 37 -2.72 9.87 4.28
C LEU A 37 -1.65 9.37 5.25
N ARG A 38 -0.50 10.05 5.33
CA ARG A 38 0.59 9.74 6.28
C ARG A 38 0.20 9.86 7.76
N ARG A 39 -0.91 10.54 8.08
CA ARG A 39 -1.44 10.59 9.46
C ARG A 39 -2.12 9.28 9.88
N TYR A 40 -2.40 8.39 8.94
CA TYR A 40 -3.06 7.10 9.17
C TYR A 40 -2.04 5.96 9.02
N ALA A 41 -1.32 5.68 10.11
CA ALA A 41 -0.25 4.68 10.13
C ALA A 41 -0.72 3.30 9.63
N ASN A 42 -1.95 2.91 9.96
CA ASN A 42 -2.56 1.66 9.51
C ASN A 42 -2.64 1.53 7.98
N LEU A 43 -2.91 2.64 7.28
CA LEU A 43 -3.00 2.65 5.81
C LEU A 43 -1.61 2.64 5.17
N THR A 44 -0.66 3.38 5.74
CA THR A 44 0.74 3.36 5.25
C THR A 44 1.40 2.00 5.47
N GLU A 45 1.19 1.39 6.64
CA GLU A 45 1.69 0.05 6.97
C GLU A 45 1.03 -1.03 6.09
N PHE A 46 -0.27 -0.89 5.81
CA PHE A 46 -0.96 -1.73 4.84
C PHE A 46 -0.27 -1.67 3.46
N CYS A 47 -0.04 -0.47 2.91
CA CYS A 47 0.65 -0.30 1.64
C CYS A 47 2.06 -0.91 1.63
N GLN A 48 2.86 -0.66 2.68
CA GLN A 48 4.21 -1.22 2.81
C GLN A 48 4.22 -2.75 2.84
N ARG A 49 3.26 -3.36 3.54
CA ARG A 49 3.13 -4.82 3.63
C ARG A 49 2.78 -5.43 2.27
N ILE A 50 1.81 -4.86 1.56
CA ILE A 50 1.43 -5.33 0.22
C ILE A 50 2.59 -5.19 -0.78
N ASP A 51 3.25 -4.04 -0.80
CA ASP A 51 4.42 -3.78 -1.65
C ASP A 51 5.53 -4.83 -1.44
N LYS A 52 5.91 -5.04 -0.18
CA LYS A 52 6.91 -6.04 0.20
C LYS A 52 6.49 -7.47 -0.15
N GLN A 53 5.22 -7.82 0.04
CA GLN A 53 4.76 -9.20 -0.10
C GLN A 53 4.55 -9.62 -1.56
N TYR A 54 4.06 -8.71 -2.41
CA TYR A 54 3.64 -9.04 -3.78
C TYR A 54 4.54 -8.45 -4.87
N PHE A 55 5.31 -7.40 -4.57
CA PHE A 55 6.08 -6.66 -5.57
C PHE A 55 7.59 -6.61 -5.28
N ALA A 56 8.04 -7.07 -4.11
CA ALA A 56 9.47 -7.22 -3.84
C ALA A 56 10.11 -8.21 -4.83
N PRO A 57 11.32 -7.93 -5.33
CA PRO A 57 12.03 -8.85 -6.21
C PRO A 57 12.22 -10.18 -5.48
N LYS A 58 11.75 -11.26 -6.08
CA LYS A 58 12.07 -12.60 -5.59
C LYS A 58 13.55 -12.80 -5.84
N SER A 59 14.30 -13.17 -4.82
CA SER A 59 15.65 -13.68 -5.01
C SER A 59 15.48 -15.00 -5.75
N ASP A 60 15.63 -14.96 -7.08
CA ASP A 60 15.62 -16.17 -7.89
C ASP A 60 16.68 -17.12 -7.34
N GLU A 61 16.24 -18.31 -6.93
CA GLU A 61 17.11 -19.41 -6.55
C GLU A 61 17.95 -19.75 -7.80
N LYS A 62 19.26 -19.61 -7.65
CA LYS A 62 20.26 -19.74 -8.71
C LYS A 62 20.55 -21.20 -9.02
#